data_AF-A0A7D5P6A8-F1
#
_entry.id   AF-A0A7D5P6A8-F1
#
_cell.length_a   1.000
_cell.length_b   1.000
_cell.length_c   1.000
_cell.angle_alpha   90.00
_cell.angle_beta   90.00
_cell.angle_gamma   90.00
#
_symmetry.space_group_name_H-M   'P 1'
#
loop_
_entity.id
_entity.type
_entity.pdbx_description
1 polymer ?
#
loop_
_entity_poly.entity_id
_entity_poly.type
_entity_poly.pdbx_seq_one_letter_code
_entity_poly.pdbx_strand_id
1 'polypeptide(L)' 'MMEKKVHVRLDRNSDFTLREVLKKIEEIQAQHPDLDVFFDGDDYAICSRPRKVPLKK' A
#
# COMPACT_ATOMS: atom_id res chain seq x y z
N MET A 1 9.55 -5.31 -15.15
CA MET A 1 8.97 -4.33 -14.19
C MET A 1 8.24 -5.14 -13.12
N MET A 2 8.48 -4.90 -11.83
CA MET A 2 7.71 -5.60 -10.78
C MET A 2 6.30 -5.03 -10.79
N GLU A 3 5.31 -5.87 -11.05
CA GLU A 3 3.91 -5.48 -11.05
C GLU A 3 3.45 -5.27 -9.60
N LYS A 4 2.88 -4.09 -9.33
CA LYS A 4 2.31 -3.76 -8.01
C LYS A 4 1.00 -4.52 -7.83
N LYS A 5 0.75 -5.02 -6.62
CA LYS A 5 -0.53 -5.66 -6.26
C LYS A 5 -1.46 -4.62 -5.65
N VAL A 6 -2.67 -4.49 -6.18
CA VAL A 6 -3.71 -3.64 -5.59
C VAL A 6 -4.41 -4.40 -4.47
N HIS A 7 -4.54 -3.79 -3.29
CA HIS A 7 -5.28 -4.34 -2.15
C HIS A 7 -6.63 -3.65 -1.97
N VAL A 8 -6.67 -2.33 -2.10
CA VAL A 8 -7.87 -1.52 -1.91
C VAL A 8 -7.90 -0.44 -2.97
N ARG A 9 -9.00 -0.33 -3.72
CA ARG A 9 -9.28 0.86 -4.54
C ARG A 9 -10.13 1.81 -3.71
N LEU A 10 -9.72 3.07 -3.62
CA LEU A 10 -10.51 4.09 -2.95
C LEU A 10 -11.46 4.73 -3.96
N ASP A 11 -12.59 5.21 -3.47
CA ASP A 11 -13.48 6.06 -4.26
C ASP A 11 -13.08 7.52 -4.04
N ARG A 12 -12.84 8.26 -5.12
CA ARG A 12 -12.49 9.69 -5.10
C ARG A 12 -13.62 10.56 -4.55
N ASN A 13 -14.86 10.05 -4.56
CA ASN A 13 -16.04 10.73 -4.02
C ASN A 13 -16.35 10.33 -2.57
N SER A 14 -15.55 9.45 -1.96
CA SER A 14 -15.76 9.04 -0.57
C SER A 14 -15.07 10.01 0.41
N ASP A 15 -15.61 10.10 1.62
CA ASP A 15 -15.04 10.88 2.73
C ASP A 15 -13.79 10.22 3.35
N PHE A 16 -13.09 9.36 2.58
CA PHE A 16 -11.93 8.63 3.07
C PHE A 16 -10.83 9.60 3.47
N THR A 17 -10.52 9.62 4.75
CA THR A 17 -9.51 10.51 5.30
C THR A 17 -8.11 9.93 5.12
N LEU A 18 -7.10 10.79 5.12
CA LEU A 18 -5.70 10.37 5.13
C LEU A 18 -5.41 9.41 6.31
N ARG A 19 -6.04 9.62 7.47
CA ARG A 19 -5.87 8.77 8.65
C ARG A 19 -6.34 7.35 8.39
N GLU A 20 -7.46 7.18 7.69
CA GLU A 20 -8.00 5.86 7.36
C GLU A 20 -7.13 5.15 6.32
N VAL A 21 -6.59 5.87 5.34
CA VAL A 21 -5.60 5.33 4.39
C VAL A 21 -4.38 4.80 5.13
N LEU A 22 -3.79 5.61 6.02
CA LEU A 22 -2.61 5.21 6.80
C LEU A 22 -2.90 4.00 7.69
N LYS A 23 -4.03 3.99 8.40
CA LYS A 23 -4.46 2.84 9.21
C LYS A 23 -4.57 1.57 8.36
N LYS A 24 -5.14 1.68 7.16
CA LYS A 24 -5.29 0.54 6.26
C LYS A 24 -3.95 0.02 5.74
N ILE A 25 -3.01 0.93 5.47
CA ILE A 25 -1.63 0.56 5.12
C ILE A 25 -0.99 -0.23 6.26
N GLU A 26 -1.07 0.25 7.51
CA GLU A 26 -0.53 -0.42 8.69
C GLU A 26 -1.14 -1.82 8.89
N GLU A 27 -2.46 -1.96 8.74
CA GLU A 27 -3.17 -3.25 8.81
C GLU A 27 -2.63 -4.27 7.81
N ILE A 28 -2.35 -3.84 6.57
CA ILE A 28 -1.83 -4.72 5.51
C ILE A 28 -0.36 -5.04 5.76
N GLN A 29 0.45 -4.07 6.20
CA GLN A 29 1.86 -4.29 6.54
C GLN A 29 2.01 -5.29 7.70
N ALA A 30 1.14 -5.22 8.71
CA ALA A 30 1.16 -6.15 9.83
C ALA A 30 0.86 -7.60 9.40
N GLN A 31 0.00 -7.78 8.38
CA GLN A 31 -0.33 -9.10 7.81
C GLN A 31 0.72 -9.59 6.81
N HIS A 32 1.48 -8.68 6.21
CA HIS A 32 2.45 -8.96 5.15
C HIS A 32 3.78 -8.25 5.40
N PRO A 33 4.58 -8.72 6.38
CA PRO A 33 5.82 -8.05 6.78
C PRO A 33 6.90 -8.05 5.70
N ASP A 34 6.76 -8.87 4.65
CA ASP A 34 7.62 -8.98 3.48
C ASP A 34 7.26 -8.00 2.35
N LEU A 35 6.19 -7.22 2.51
CA LEU A 35 5.72 -6.27 1.50
C LEU A 35 6.03 -4.82 1.90
N ASP A 36 6.31 -4.01 0.88
CA ASP A 36 6.21 -2.55 0.97
C ASP A 36 4.81 -2.16 0.51
N VAL A 37 3.98 -1.71 1.44
CA VAL A 37 2.61 -1.26 1.20
C VAL A 37 2.57 0.26 1.15
N PHE A 38 1.92 0.83 0.15
CA PHE A 38 1.89 2.26 -0.12
C PHE A 38 0.58 2.68 -0.78
N PHE A 39 0.26 3.97 -0.71
CA PHE A 39 -0.83 4.56 -1.49
C PHE A 39 -0.32 5.03 -2.86
N ASP A 40 -1.03 4.67 -3.92
CA ASP A 40 -0.77 5.07 -5.29
C ASP A 40 -1.80 6.12 -5.72
N GLY A 41 -1.32 7.35 -5.96
CA GLY A 41 -2.18 8.49 -6.27
C GLY A 41 -2.79 8.45 -7.67
N ASP A 42 -2.13 7.78 -8.62
CA ASP A 42 -2.61 7.68 -10.00
C ASP A 42 -3.80 6.72 -10.06
N ASP A 43 -3.61 5.52 -9.52
CA ASP A 43 -4.66 4.49 -9.43
C ASP A 43 -5.67 4.76 -8.31
N TYR A 44 -5.37 5.72 -7.44
CA TYR A 44 -6.15 6.05 -6.25
C TYR A 44 -6.43 4.81 -5.38
N ALA A 45 -5.36 4.07 -5.08
CA ALA A 45 -5.44 2.74 -4.49
C ALA A 45 -4.31 2.47 -3.50
N ILE A 46 -4.57 1.63 -2.50
CA ILE A 46 -3.52 1.07 -1.64
C ILE A 46 -2.97 -0.17 -2.35
N CYS A 47 -1.67 -0.12 -2.62
CA CYS A 47 -0.92 -1.10 -3.37
C CYS A 47 0.22 -1.67 -2.51
N SER A 48 0.80 -2.76 -2.98
CA SER A 48 2.04 -3.27 -2.43
C SER A 48 2.98 -3.81 -3.49
N ARG A 49 4.26 -3.93 -3.13
CA ARG A 49 5.26 -4.69 -3.87
C ARG A 49 6.14 -5.47 -2.91
N PRO A 50 6.86 -6.52 -3.37
CA PRO A 50 7.84 -7.21 -2.53
C PRO A 50 8.85 -6.21 -1.96
N ARG A 51 9.10 -6.27 -0.66
CA ARG A 51 10.11 -5.44 -0.01
C ARG A 51 11.46 -5.82 -0.58
N LYS A 52 12.20 -4.85 -1.09
CA LYS A 52 13.60 -5.06 -1.43
C LYS A 52 14.35 -5.21 -0.12
N VAL A 53 14.72 -6.42 0.26
CA VAL A 53 15.67 -6.65 1.35
C VAL A 53 16.91 -5.80 1.04
N PRO A 54 17.34 -4.88 1.93
CA PRO A 54 18.60 -4.22 1.74
C PRO A 54 19.66 -5.32 1.67
N LEU A 55 20.37 -5.43 0.55
CA LEU A 55 21.64 -6.16 0.52
C LEU A 55 22.48 -5.54 1.64
N LYS A 56 22.68 -6.26 2.75
CA LYS A 56 23.66 -5.88 3.75
C LYS A 56 25.00 -5.81 3.01
N LYS A 57 25.51 -4.60 2.81
CA LYS A 57 26.89 -4.39 2.35
C LYS A 57 27.85 -4.76 3.48
#